data_AF-A0A7T7UZE8-F1
#
_entry.id   AF-A0A7T7UZE8-F1
#
_cell.length_a   1.000
_cell.length_b   1.000
_cell.length_c   1.000
_cell.angle_alpha   90.00
_cell.angle_beta   90.00
_cell.angle_gamma   90.00
#
_symmetry.space_group_name_H-M   'P 1'
#
loop_
_entity.id
_entity.type
_entity.pdbx_description
1 polymer ?
#
loop_
_entity_poly.entity_id
_entity_poly.type
_entity_poly.pdbx_seq_one_letter_code
_entity_poly.pdbx_strand_id
1 'polypeptide(L)'
;MQEDKIYEYAVIRLVPKVEREEFFNIGLVMFSKKEKYIRVEFHLCPDKFALMHSKLDYEDITQNLISFQNIAKGDKNGGPIALLEIPERFRWLTAVRSAVVQTSRPHPGKSKDLDKTFDKLFEELVK
;
A
#
# COMPACT_ATOMS: atom_id res chain seq x y z
N MET A 1 -13.03 2.02 29.09
CA MET A 1 -13.00 2.81 27.83
C MET A 1 -11.92 2.16 26.98
N GLN A 2 -12.24 1.62 25.80
CA GLN A 2 -11.23 0.97 24.96
C GLN A 2 -10.18 2.02 24.56
N GLU A 3 -8.91 1.73 24.79
CA GLU A 3 -7.81 2.62 24.41
C GLU A 3 -7.71 2.71 22.89
N ASP A 4 -7.37 3.91 22.39
CA ASP A 4 -7.16 4.14 20.96
C ASP A 4 -5.91 3.39 20.49
N LYS A 5 -6.04 2.60 19.42
CA LYS A 5 -4.95 1.91 18.72
C LYS A 5 -4.27 2.88 17.78
N ILE A 6 -2.96 3.10 17.96
CA ILE A 6 -2.16 3.95 17.08
C ILE A 6 -1.77 3.17 15.83
N TYR A 7 -1.95 3.79 14.66
CA TYR A 7 -1.57 3.21 13.38
C TYR A 7 -0.85 4.23 12.50
N GLU A 8 -0.16 3.74 11.49
CA GLU A 8 0.35 4.51 10.37
C GLU A 8 -0.20 3.91 9.08
N TYR A 9 -0.52 4.74 8.10
CA TYR A 9 -0.91 4.27 6.77
C TYR A 9 -0.17 5.00 5.66
N ALA A 10 -0.02 4.36 4.51
CA ALA A 10 0.46 4.99 3.29
C ALA A 10 -0.39 4.54 2.10
N VAL A 11 -0.62 5.44 1.17
CA VAL A 11 -1.38 5.16 -0.06
C VAL A 11 -0.40 4.67 -1.11
N ILE A 12 -0.71 3.52 -1.73
CA ILE A 12 0.02 2.98 -2.88
C ILE A 12 -0.47 3.70 -4.14
N ARG A 13 0.45 4.18 -4.96
CA ARG A 13 0.22 5.04 -6.12
C ARG A 13 0.85 4.43 -7.37
N LEU A 14 0.14 4.48 -8.48
CA LEU A 14 0.75 4.30 -9.80
C LEU A 14 1.21 5.68 -10.29
N VAL A 15 2.46 5.76 -10.71
CA VAL A 15 3.10 6.92 -11.33
C VAL A 15 3.54 6.49 -12.74
N PRO A 16 2.65 6.54 -13.75
CA PRO A 16 2.94 5.98 -15.07
C PRO A 16 4.07 6.69 -15.79
N LYS A 17 4.24 7.98 -15.51
CA LYS A 17 5.30 8.80 -16.07
C LYS A 17 5.79 9.80 -15.04
N VAL A 18 6.97 9.53 -14.48
CA VAL A 18 7.54 10.30 -13.36
C VAL A 18 7.76 11.76 -13.74
N GLU A 19 8.14 12.04 -14.99
CA GLU A 19 8.42 13.42 -15.44
C GLU A 19 7.18 14.30 -15.54
N ARG A 20 5.98 13.70 -15.54
CA ARG A 20 4.70 14.45 -15.54
C ARG A 20 4.14 14.67 -14.15
N GLU A 21 4.72 14.03 -13.14
CA GLU A 21 4.19 14.01 -11.78
C GLU A 21 2.72 13.54 -11.69
N GLU A 22 2.25 12.83 -12.72
CA GLU A 22 0.90 12.25 -12.77
C GLU A 22 0.88 10.96 -11.94
N PHE A 23 -0.10 10.84 -11.05
CA PHE A 23 -0.33 9.62 -10.31
C PHE A 23 -1.81 9.43 -9.97
N PHE A 24 -2.18 8.18 -9.69
CA PHE A 24 -3.46 7.87 -9.06
C PHE A 24 -3.28 6.78 -8.00
N ASN A 25 -4.20 6.77 -7.05
CA ASN A 25 -4.16 5.85 -5.94
C ASN A 25 -4.65 4.48 -6.41
N ILE A 26 -3.90 3.44 -6.05
CA ILE A 26 -4.16 2.05 -6.44
C ILE A 26 -4.18 1.10 -5.24
N GLY A 27 -3.85 1.57 -4.04
CA GLY A 27 -3.92 0.72 -2.85
C GLY A 27 -3.61 1.45 -1.55
N LEU A 28 -3.66 0.71 -0.45
CA LEU A 28 -3.45 1.21 0.89
C LEU A 28 -2.67 0.18 1.70
N VAL A 29 -1.64 0.63 2.43
CA VAL A 29 -0.97 -0.14 3.48
C VAL A 29 -1.23 0.52 4.82
N MET A 30 -1.61 -0.25 5.83
CA MET A 30 -1.75 0.20 7.22
C MET A 30 -0.98 -0.72 8.15
N PHE A 31 -0.35 -0.14 9.17
CA PHE A 31 0.45 -0.82 10.16
C PHE A 31 0.15 -0.30 11.56
N SER A 32 0.16 -1.19 12.56
CA SER A 32 0.21 -0.81 13.98
C SER A 32 1.19 -1.70 14.74
N LYS A 33 2.21 -1.08 15.33
CA LYS A 33 3.26 -1.79 16.08
C LYS A 33 2.72 -2.54 17.30
N LYS A 34 1.91 -1.85 18.12
CA LYS A 34 1.38 -2.42 19.38
C LYS A 34 0.41 -3.57 19.10
N GLU A 35 -0.40 -3.43 18.06
CA GLU A 35 -1.42 -4.43 17.70
C GLU A 35 -0.86 -5.58 16.84
N LYS A 36 0.43 -5.54 16.47
CA LYS A 36 1.06 -6.48 15.51
C LYS A 36 0.22 -6.62 14.23
N TYR A 37 -0.28 -5.49 13.74
CA TYR A 37 -1.19 -5.43 12.62
C TYR A 37 -0.48 -4.86 11.40
N ILE A 38 -0.67 -5.51 10.25
CA ILE A 38 -0.37 -4.94 8.94
C ILE A 38 -1.40 -5.45 7.93
N ARG A 39 -1.92 -4.54 7.12
CA ARG A 39 -2.87 -4.87 6.06
C ARG A 39 -2.54 -4.09 4.82
N VAL A 40 -2.59 -4.78 3.68
CA VAL A 40 -2.41 -4.22 2.35
C VAL A 40 -3.55 -4.69 1.47
N GLU A 41 -4.24 -3.74 0.86
CA GLU A 41 -5.21 -4.00 -0.20
C GLU A 41 -4.97 -3.04 -1.36
N PHE A 42 -5.35 -3.47 -2.55
CA PHE A 42 -5.19 -2.69 -3.77
C PHE A 42 -6.41 -2.84 -4.68
N HIS A 43 -6.67 -1.78 -5.44
CA HIS A 43 -7.66 -1.74 -6.49
C HIS A 43 -7.05 -0.98 -7.67
N LEU A 44 -6.66 -1.72 -8.71
CA LEU A 44 -6.19 -1.15 -9.96
C LEU A 44 -7.39 -1.02 -10.90
N CYS A 45 -7.86 0.20 -11.13
CA CYS A 45 -8.99 0.45 -12.03
C CYS A 45 -8.54 0.36 -13.50
N PRO A 46 -9.08 -0.57 -14.31
CA PRO A 46 -8.67 -0.73 -15.72
C PRO A 46 -8.92 0.53 -16.56
N ASP A 47 -10.03 1.23 -16.31
CA ASP A 47 -10.38 2.44 -17.05
C ASP A 47 -9.40 3.59 -16.75
N LYS A 48 -9.09 3.83 -15.47
CA LYS A 48 -8.07 4.80 -15.06
C LYS A 48 -6.70 4.44 -15.65
N PHE A 49 -6.34 3.16 -15.64
CA PHE A 49 -5.07 2.68 -16.19
C PHE A 49 -4.96 2.92 -17.71
N ALA A 50 -6.01 2.59 -18.46
CA ALA A 50 -6.04 2.78 -19.92
C ALA A 50 -5.90 4.26 -20.33
N LEU A 51 -6.48 5.18 -19.55
CA LEU A 51 -6.41 6.62 -19.81
C LEU A 51 -5.00 7.22 -19.67
N MET A 52 -4.09 6.57 -18.94
CA MET A 52 -2.74 7.11 -18.72
C MET A 52 -1.85 7.03 -19.96
N HIS A 53 -2.26 6.30 -21.01
CA HIS A 53 -1.53 6.14 -22.27
C HIS A 53 -0.02 5.85 -22.06
N SER A 54 0.28 4.97 -21.11
CA SER A 54 1.65 4.56 -20.79
C SER A 54 2.03 3.27 -21.52
N LYS A 55 3.34 2.95 -21.57
CA LYS A 55 3.82 1.65 -22.05
C LYS A 55 3.80 0.57 -20.97
N LEU A 56 3.17 0.85 -19.82
CA LEU A 56 3.09 -0.10 -18.73
C LEU A 56 2.08 -1.19 -19.06
N ASP A 57 2.42 -2.40 -18.66
CA ASP A 57 1.58 -3.58 -18.78
C ASP A 57 0.73 -3.75 -17.50
N TYR A 58 -0.55 -4.02 -17.66
CA TYR A 58 -1.50 -4.07 -16.54
C TYR A 58 -1.21 -5.27 -15.63
N GLU A 59 -0.89 -6.41 -16.23
CA GLU A 59 -0.55 -7.65 -15.54
C GLU A 59 0.75 -7.49 -14.75
N ASP A 60 1.78 -6.85 -15.31
CA ASP A 60 3.04 -6.55 -14.60
C ASP A 60 2.80 -5.70 -13.34
N ILE A 61 1.98 -4.65 -13.43
CA ILE A 61 1.63 -3.84 -12.26
C ILE A 61 0.84 -4.66 -11.23
N THR A 62 -0.08 -5.50 -11.70
CA THR A 62 -0.86 -6.39 -10.82
C THR A 62 0.05 -7.37 -10.07
N GLN A 63 1.02 -7.99 -10.74
CA GLN A 63 2.00 -8.88 -10.09
C GLN A 63 2.88 -8.15 -9.08
N ASN A 64 3.25 -6.90 -9.36
CA ASN A 64 3.97 -6.05 -8.41
C ASN A 64 3.13 -5.82 -7.13
N LEU A 65 1.84 -5.50 -7.28
CA LEU A 65 0.92 -5.30 -6.15
C LEU A 65 0.69 -6.58 -5.34
N ILE A 66 0.58 -7.74 -5.99
CA ILE A 66 0.52 -9.04 -5.32
C ILE A 66 1.78 -9.28 -4.49
N SER A 67 2.96 -8.92 -5.03
CA SER A 67 4.23 -9.02 -4.30
C SER A 67 4.25 -8.12 -3.05
N PHE A 68 3.72 -6.90 -3.14
CA PHE A 68 3.53 -6.01 -1.98
C PHE A 68 2.65 -6.66 -0.91
N GLN A 69 1.53 -7.27 -1.33
CA GLN A 69 0.60 -7.93 -0.42
C GLN A 69 1.25 -9.14 0.26
N ASN A 70 2.02 -9.94 -0.48
CA ASN A 70 2.74 -11.11 0.05
C ASN A 70 3.80 -10.70 1.08
N ILE A 71 4.54 -9.62 0.83
CA ILE A 71 5.50 -9.05 1.78
C ILE A 71 4.77 -8.62 3.05
N ALA A 72 3.65 -7.89 2.94
CA ALA A 72 2.87 -7.48 4.10
C ALA A 72 2.29 -8.66 4.89
N LYS A 73 1.87 -9.74 4.24
CA LYS A 73 1.38 -10.96 4.89
C LYS A 73 2.50 -11.79 5.52
N GLY A 74 3.75 -11.60 5.09
CA GLY A 74 4.89 -12.36 5.58
C GLY A 74 4.96 -13.73 4.94
N ASP A 75 4.44 -13.85 3.73
CA ASP A 75 4.47 -15.09 2.95
C ASP A 75 5.93 -15.40 2.59
N LYS A 76 6.33 -16.67 2.73
CA LYS A 76 7.65 -17.17 2.33
C LYS A 76 7.94 -16.92 0.84
N ASN A 77 6.90 -16.83 0.01
CA ASN A 77 6.99 -16.49 -1.40
C ASN A 77 7.29 -14.99 -1.65
N GLY A 78 7.17 -14.13 -0.64
CA GLY A 78 7.49 -12.69 -0.70
C GLY A 78 8.99 -12.38 -0.58
N GLY A 79 9.85 -13.39 -0.59
CA GLY A 79 11.31 -13.26 -0.51
C GLY A 79 11.81 -12.86 0.89
N PRO A 80 13.11 -12.50 1.01
CA PRO A 80 13.74 -12.24 2.30
C PRO A 80 13.08 -11.13 3.13
N ILE A 81 12.48 -10.14 2.46
CA ILE A 81 11.81 -9.02 3.13
C ILE A 81 10.57 -9.50 3.88
N ALA A 82 9.82 -10.46 3.35
CA ALA A 82 8.63 -11.00 3.99
C ALA A 82 8.94 -11.72 5.31
N LEU A 83 10.19 -12.15 5.51
CA LEU A 83 10.65 -12.80 6.75
C LEU A 83 11.02 -11.81 7.85
N LEU A 84 11.02 -10.50 7.57
CA LEU A 84 11.30 -9.47 8.57
C LEU A 84 10.10 -9.24 9.50
N GLU A 85 10.37 -8.63 10.64
CA GLU A 85 9.33 -8.16 11.56
C GLU A 85 8.42 -7.10 10.90
N ILE A 86 7.18 -6.97 11.39
CA ILE A 86 6.17 -6.10 10.78
C ILE A 86 6.65 -4.64 10.57
N PRO A 87 7.29 -3.97 11.56
CA PRO A 87 7.75 -2.60 11.39
C PRO A 87 8.77 -2.44 10.24
N GLU A 88 9.66 -3.41 10.07
CA GLU A 88 10.68 -3.47 9.02
C GLU A 88 10.02 -3.64 7.65
N ARG A 89 9.03 -4.53 7.56
CA ARG A 89 8.24 -4.74 6.34
C ARG A 89 7.46 -3.49 5.95
N PHE A 90 6.80 -2.84 6.90
CA PHE A 90 6.12 -1.58 6.66
C PHE A 90 7.09 -0.52 6.16
N ARG A 91 8.23 -0.30 6.85
CA ARG A 91 9.25 0.67 6.41
C ARG A 91 9.78 0.36 5.02
N TRP A 92 9.98 -0.91 4.69
CA TRP A 92 10.41 -1.32 3.36
C TRP A 92 9.33 -0.98 2.31
N LEU A 93 8.07 -1.37 2.56
CA LEU A 93 6.94 -1.11 1.67
C LEU A 93 6.72 0.38 1.42
N THR A 94 6.95 1.23 2.43
CA THR A 94 6.78 2.69 2.33
C THR A 94 8.04 3.46 1.96
N ALA A 95 9.15 2.76 1.63
CA ALA A 95 10.40 3.42 1.27
C ALA A 95 10.26 4.18 -0.05
N VAL A 96 10.90 5.34 -0.15
CA VAL A 96 10.96 6.12 -1.40
C VAL A 96 11.71 5.33 -2.46
N ARG A 97 11.11 5.20 -3.65
CA ARG A 97 11.67 4.42 -4.78
C ARG A 97 11.49 5.19 -6.07
N SER A 98 12.49 5.09 -6.96
CA SER A 98 12.36 5.51 -8.36
C SER A 98 11.71 4.39 -9.18
N ALA A 99 10.43 4.11 -8.89
CA ALA A 99 9.64 3.08 -9.54
C ALA A 99 8.27 3.64 -9.94
N VAL A 100 7.57 2.96 -10.84
CA VAL A 100 6.21 3.35 -11.24
C VAL A 100 5.17 3.04 -10.17
N VAL A 101 5.42 2.05 -9.31
CA VAL A 101 4.62 1.82 -8.10
C VAL A 101 5.34 2.49 -6.92
N GLN A 102 4.68 3.47 -6.31
CA GLN A 102 5.22 4.25 -5.20
C GLN A 102 4.24 4.27 -4.03
N THR A 103 4.69 4.76 -2.88
CA THR A 103 3.83 5.01 -1.72
C THR A 103 3.90 6.47 -1.29
N SER A 104 2.81 6.99 -0.73
CA SER A 104 2.86 8.24 0.00
C SER A 104 3.78 8.14 1.23
N ARG A 105 4.09 9.29 1.84
CA ARG A 105 4.67 9.29 3.18
C ARG A 105 3.70 8.59 4.15
N PRO A 106 4.20 7.88 5.18
CA PRO A 106 3.35 7.37 6.24
C PRO A 106 2.62 8.49 6.97
N HIS A 107 1.32 8.28 7.21
CA HIS A 107 0.44 9.19 7.93
C HIS A 107 0.02 8.54 9.24
N PRO A 108 0.29 9.16 10.40
CA PRO A 108 -0.12 8.63 11.69
C PRO A 108 -1.62 8.84 11.92
N GLY A 109 -2.23 7.93 12.68
CA GLY A 109 -3.63 7.98 13.06
C GLY A 109 -3.92 7.18 14.32
N LYS A 110 -5.17 7.25 14.76
CA LYS A 110 -5.66 6.50 15.91
C LYS A 110 -7.06 5.97 15.66
N SER A 111 -7.34 4.76 16.11
CA SER A 111 -8.62 4.11 15.86
C SER A 111 -9.01 3.15 16.99
N LYS A 112 -10.31 2.94 17.17
CA LYS A 112 -10.84 1.86 18.02
C LYS A 112 -10.88 0.52 17.30
N ASP A 113 -10.95 0.54 15.97
CA ASP A 113 -11.12 -0.62 15.10
C ASP A 113 -10.31 -0.40 13.81
N LEU A 114 -9.16 -1.07 13.73
CA LEU A 114 -8.21 -0.90 12.63
C LEU A 114 -8.79 -1.39 11.31
N ASP A 115 -9.55 -2.48 11.30
CA ASP A 115 -10.14 -3.02 10.07
C ASP A 115 -11.21 -2.08 9.51
N LYS A 116 -12.13 -1.58 10.36
CA LYS A 116 -13.12 -0.58 9.91
C LYS A 116 -12.48 0.70 9.41
N THR A 117 -11.39 1.12 10.04
CA THR A 117 -10.67 2.33 9.63
C THR A 117 -9.92 2.10 8.33
N PHE A 118 -9.34 0.92 8.16
CA PHE A 118 -8.72 0.52 6.90
C PHE A 118 -9.74 0.53 5.77
N ASP A 119 -10.88 -0.13 5.95
CA ASP A 119 -11.92 -0.23 4.91
C ASP A 119 -12.45 1.16 4.52
N LYS A 120 -12.69 2.03 5.51
CA LYS A 120 -13.09 3.43 5.26
C LYS A 120 -12.04 4.19 4.44
N LEU A 121 -10.77 4.14 4.86
CA LEU A 121 -9.70 4.85 4.14
C LEU A 121 -9.49 4.28 2.74
N PHE A 122 -9.65 2.97 2.56
CA PHE A 122 -9.52 2.32 1.27
C PHE A 122 -10.64 2.75 0.31
N GLU A 123 -11.88 2.83 0.80
CA GLU A 123 -13.02 3.33 0.03
C GLU A 123 -12.84 4.81 -0.34
N GLU A 124 -12.39 5.66 0.59
CA GLU A 124 -12.26 7.11 0.34
C GLU A 124 -11.06 7.46 -0.55
N LEU A 125 -9.95 6.72 -0.44
CA LEU A 125 -8.68 7.11 -1.07
C LEU A 125 -8.36 6.32 -2.34
N VAL A 126 -8.94 5.14 -2.55
CA VAL A 126 -8.52 4.24 -3.64
C VAL A 126 -9.63 3.93 -4.63
N LYS A 127 -10.81 3.52 -4.16
CA LYS A 127 -11.94 3.19 -5.05
C LYS A 127 -12.55 4.47 -5.62
#